data_AF-A0A428ME11-F1
#
_entry.id   AF-A0A428ME11-F1
#
_cell.length_a   1.000
_cell.length_b   1.000
_cell.length_c   1.000
_cell.angle_alpha   90.00
_cell.angle_beta   90.00
_cell.angle_gamma   90.00
#
_symmetry.space_group_name_H-M   'P 1'
#
loop_
_entity.id
_entity.type
_entity.pdbx_description
1 polymer ?
#
loop_
_entity_poly.entity_id
_entity_poly.type
_entity_poly.pdbx_seq_one_letter_code
_entity_poly.pdbx_strand_id
1 'polypeptide(L)'
;MKRIRKTFAVLVLPVLITAVGCKKNAATPQAAAAVTTPASNSAASVPTALPNSAPASMPGLTVETTSGLKGADWAMKQDAISKEATGQWAVTASASSAYNDASGHDDSSPFQATGAPNVQTEGDNGNAWTPKDPDAGLEWLDLVYSKPVFANAIRIRESAGAGAVAKVDLYDEQGQAHTIWTGTDPTTGLNYFMLNLPKTAFKSNHLRLTLATNVISGYNEIDAVQLVGTEQ
;
A
#
# COMPACT_ATOMS: atom_id res chain seq x y z
N MET A 1 -16.20 -60.25 13.92
CA MET A 1 -17.60 -59.88 14.25
C MET A 1 -17.99 -58.64 13.47
N LYS A 2 -19.22 -58.63 12.96
CA LYS A 2 -19.86 -57.71 12.00
C LYS A 2 -20.19 -56.34 12.60
N ARG A 3 -20.12 -55.26 11.79
CA ARG A 3 -21.18 -54.23 11.53
C ARG A 3 -20.52 -53.00 10.84
N ILE A 4 -20.72 -52.71 9.55
CA ILE A 4 -21.93 -52.25 8.79
C ILE A 4 -22.25 -50.75 8.99
N ARG A 5 -21.95 -50.01 7.89
CA ARG A 5 -22.65 -48.87 7.23
C ARG A 5 -22.73 -47.50 7.91
N LYS A 6 -22.43 -46.46 7.12
CA LYS A 6 -23.44 -45.58 6.50
C LYS A 6 -22.86 -44.74 5.37
N THR A 7 -23.33 -45.03 4.15
CA THR A 7 -23.19 -44.22 2.94
C THR A 7 -24.08 -42.99 3.06
N PHE A 8 -23.54 -41.79 2.88
CA PHE A 8 -24.33 -40.56 2.70
C PHE A 8 -24.43 -40.27 1.20
N ALA A 9 -25.64 -40.38 0.65
CA ALA A 9 -25.97 -39.93 -0.69
C ALA A 9 -26.34 -38.45 -0.63
N VAL A 10 -25.62 -37.61 -1.36
CA VAL A 10 -25.97 -36.20 -1.56
C VAL A 10 -26.74 -36.10 -2.88
N LEU A 11 -28.01 -35.70 -2.76
CA LEU A 11 -28.95 -35.45 -3.85
C LEU A 11 -28.68 -34.04 -4.40
N VAL A 12 -28.28 -33.95 -5.68
CA VAL A 12 -28.09 -32.66 -6.38
C VAL A 12 -29.34 -32.39 -7.22
N LEU A 13 -30.00 -31.26 -6.97
CA LEU A 13 -31.08 -30.73 -7.82
C LEU A 13 -30.65 -29.36 -8.40
N PRO A 14 -30.91 -29.07 -9.68
CA PRO A 14 -30.40 -27.87 -10.35
C PRO A 14 -31.29 -26.65 -10.14
N VAL A 15 -30.67 -25.48 -9.91
CA VAL A 15 -31.32 -24.16 -9.89
C VAL A 15 -31.25 -23.55 -11.30
N LEU A 16 -32.43 -23.22 -11.83
CA LEU A 16 -32.66 -22.61 -13.13
C LEU A 16 -32.55 -21.08 -12.99
N ILE A 17 -31.60 -20.43 -13.68
CA ILE A 17 -31.46 -18.96 -13.73
C ILE A 17 -32.03 -18.47 -15.06
N THR A 18 -33.08 -17.65 -15.00
CA THR A 18 -33.61 -16.89 -16.14
C THR A 18 -33.03 -15.48 -16.14
N ALA A 19 -32.31 -15.14 -17.22
CA ALA A 19 -31.84 -13.80 -17.51
C ALA A 19 -32.87 -13.07 -18.40
N VAL A 20 -33.31 -11.88 -17.98
CA VAL A 20 -33.96 -10.89 -18.86
C VAL A 20 -33.38 -9.53 -18.52
N GLY A 21 -32.64 -8.95 -19.46
CA GLY A 21 -32.15 -7.58 -19.40
C GLY A 21 -33.18 -6.57 -19.94
N CYS A 22 -32.98 -5.30 -19.62
CA CYS A 22 -33.46 -4.20 -20.46
C CYS A 22 -32.53 -2.97 -20.38
N LYS A 23 -32.17 -2.54 -21.59
CA LYS A 23 -31.27 -1.47 -22.04
C LYS A 23 -31.51 -0.09 -21.40
N LYS A 24 -30.43 0.67 -21.19
CA LYS A 24 -30.42 2.15 -21.06
C LYS A 24 -29.54 2.78 -22.15
N ASN A 25 -29.92 4.00 -22.50
CA ASN A 25 -29.84 4.64 -23.82
C ASN A 25 -28.46 5.12 -24.27
N ALA A 26 -28.29 5.14 -25.59
CA ALA A 26 -27.18 5.73 -26.32
C ALA A 26 -27.33 7.25 -26.50
N ALA A 27 -26.19 7.93 -26.56
CA ALA A 27 -26.03 9.35 -26.80
C ALA A 27 -26.17 9.73 -28.28
N THR A 28 -26.54 10.98 -28.57
CA THR A 28 -26.11 11.69 -29.79
C THR A 28 -26.05 13.20 -29.52
N PRO A 29 -24.93 13.88 -29.79
CA PRO A 29 -24.85 15.34 -29.81
C PRO A 29 -25.08 15.89 -31.23
N GLN A 30 -25.75 17.04 -31.33
CA GLN A 30 -25.95 17.77 -32.58
C GLN A 30 -25.16 19.08 -32.58
N ALA A 31 -24.43 19.33 -33.66
CA ALA A 31 -23.63 20.52 -33.93
C ALA A 31 -24.37 21.54 -34.83
N ALA A 32 -24.05 22.83 -34.64
CA ALA A 32 -23.54 23.77 -35.66
C ALA A 32 -24.13 25.20 -35.67
N ALA A 33 -23.21 26.18 -35.70
CA ALA A 33 -23.23 27.48 -36.41
C ALA A 33 -24.21 28.60 -35.94
N ALA A 34 -23.93 29.91 -35.99
CA ALA A 34 -22.81 30.73 -36.45
C ALA A 34 -23.00 32.22 -36.01
N VAL A 35 -21.87 32.91 -35.75
CA VAL A 35 -21.48 34.30 -36.13
C VAL A 35 -22.33 35.52 -35.69
N THR A 36 -21.66 36.48 -35.04
CA THR A 36 -21.55 37.91 -35.47
C THR A 36 -20.52 38.68 -34.61
N THR A 37 -19.60 39.39 -35.28
CA THR A 37 -18.72 40.48 -34.79
C THR A 37 -19.28 41.83 -35.26
N PRO A 38 -18.96 42.99 -34.63
CA PRO A 38 -17.74 43.80 -34.92
C PRO A 38 -17.05 44.34 -33.62
N ALA A 39 -15.71 44.47 -33.52
CA ALA A 39 -14.82 45.57 -33.94
C ALA A 39 -15.25 46.96 -33.36
N SER A 40 -14.47 47.85 -32.73
CA SER A 40 -13.02 48.13 -32.63
C SER A 40 -12.79 49.14 -31.47
N ASN A 41 -11.61 49.17 -30.82
CA ASN A 41 -10.64 50.28 -30.98
C ASN A 41 -9.41 50.18 -30.06
N SER A 42 -8.29 50.58 -30.67
CA SER A 42 -6.93 50.71 -30.18
C SER A 42 -6.72 51.96 -29.32
N ALA A 43 -5.78 51.90 -28.37
CA ALA A 43 -4.72 52.92 -28.21
C ALA A 43 -3.69 52.51 -27.14
N ALA A 44 -2.43 52.41 -27.56
CA ALA A 44 -1.26 52.24 -26.72
C ALA A 44 -0.87 53.55 -26.01
N SER A 45 -0.28 53.44 -24.81
CA SER A 45 0.82 54.33 -24.39
C SER A 45 1.60 53.72 -23.21
N VAL A 46 2.91 53.59 -23.44
CA VAL A 46 4.02 53.38 -22.48
C VAL A 46 4.85 54.67 -22.68
N PRO A 47 5.51 55.32 -21.69
CA PRO A 47 6.55 54.64 -20.90
C PRO A 47 6.89 55.18 -19.48
N THR A 48 7.78 54.43 -18.82
CA THR A 48 8.99 54.88 -18.08
C THR A 48 9.03 54.61 -16.56
N ALA A 49 10.22 54.12 -16.17
CA ALA A 49 10.94 54.29 -14.89
C ALA A 49 10.75 53.24 -13.78
N LEU A 50 11.75 52.34 -13.71
CA LEU A 50 12.27 51.76 -12.46
C LEU A 50 12.91 52.86 -11.60
N PRO A 51 12.74 52.80 -10.27
CA PRO A 51 13.83 53.09 -9.36
C PRO A 51 14.14 51.87 -8.48
N ASN A 52 15.43 51.61 -8.36
CA ASN A 52 16.05 50.56 -7.58
C ASN A 52 16.39 51.12 -6.19
N SER A 53 15.85 50.57 -5.09
CA SER A 53 16.49 50.62 -3.75
C SER A 53 15.68 49.95 -2.65
N ALA A 54 16.13 48.77 -2.20
CA ALA A 54 16.29 48.31 -0.81
C ALA A 54 16.25 46.76 -0.78
N PRO A 55 17.08 46.07 0.03
CA PRO A 55 16.94 44.64 0.20
C PRO A 55 15.61 44.41 0.93
N ALA A 56 14.64 43.82 0.23
CA ALA A 56 13.49 43.25 0.90
C ALA A 56 14.04 42.15 1.82
N SER A 57 14.04 42.45 3.12
CA SER A 57 14.14 41.46 4.19
C SER A 57 13.33 40.25 3.77
N MET A 58 13.96 39.08 3.59
CA MET A 58 13.25 37.86 3.22
C MET A 58 12.10 37.65 4.21
N PRO A 59 10.84 37.90 3.83
CA PRO A 59 9.73 37.60 4.71
C PRO A 59 9.50 36.10 4.56
N GLY A 60 9.73 35.38 5.66
CA GLY A 60 9.15 34.07 5.95
C GLY A 60 9.18 33.02 4.84
N LEU A 61 9.94 31.94 5.07
CA LEU A 61 9.71 30.67 4.40
C LEU A 61 8.21 30.36 4.44
N THR A 62 7.52 30.51 3.31
CA THR A 62 6.05 30.38 3.26
C THR A 62 5.66 28.94 3.58
N VAL A 63 4.44 28.73 4.11
CA VAL A 63 3.90 27.39 4.40
C VAL A 63 3.96 26.49 3.16
N GLU A 64 3.76 27.06 1.97
CA GLU A 64 3.90 26.36 0.69
C GLU A 64 5.33 25.90 0.41
N THR A 65 6.33 26.71 0.75
CA THR A 65 7.75 26.34 0.61
C THR A 65 8.11 25.19 1.56
N THR A 66 7.59 25.21 2.80
CA THR A 66 7.85 24.15 3.79
C THR A 66 7.13 22.84 3.42
N SER A 67 5.89 22.91 2.94
CA SER A 67 5.14 21.74 2.46
C SER A 67 5.74 21.17 1.18
N GLY A 68 6.21 22.03 0.27
CA GLY A 68 6.92 21.63 -0.95
C GLY A 68 8.23 20.89 -0.65
N LEU A 69 9.01 21.38 0.32
CA LEU A 69 10.25 20.71 0.76
C LEU A 69 9.95 19.35 1.40
N LYS A 70 8.94 19.24 2.27
CA LYS A 70 8.51 17.95 2.85
C LYS A 70 8.05 16.95 1.77
N GLY A 71 7.33 17.42 0.76
CA GLY A 71 6.91 16.59 -0.37
C GLY A 71 8.10 16.10 -1.21
N ALA A 72 9.09 16.97 -1.44
CA ALA A 72 10.32 16.59 -2.12
C ALA A 72 11.16 15.59 -1.32
N ASP A 73 11.33 15.80 -0.01
CA ASP A 73 12.05 14.89 0.88
C ASP A 73 11.39 13.50 0.91
N TRP A 74 10.05 13.47 0.97
CA TRP A 74 9.28 12.23 0.88
C TRP A 74 9.51 11.50 -0.45
N ALA A 75 9.41 12.21 -1.58
CA ALA A 75 9.64 11.62 -2.89
C ALA A 75 11.06 11.05 -3.03
N MET A 76 12.07 11.76 -2.52
CA MET A 76 13.45 11.28 -2.51
C MET A 76 13.63 10.04 -1.62
N LYS A 77 12.97 9.99 -0.45
CA LYS A 77 12.98 8.80 0.43
C LYS A 77 12.37 7.57 -0.27
N GLN A 78 11.22 7.74 -0.94
CA GLN A 78 10.56 6.67 -1.70
C GLN A 78 11.44 6.15 -2.84
N ASP A 79 12.08 7.06 -3.58
CA ASP A 79 12.98 6.73 -4.67
C ASP A 79 14.19 5.93 -4.17
N ALA A 80 14.80 6.36 -3.05
CA ALA A 80 15.91 5.66 -2.43
C ALA A 80 15.53 4.25 -1.95
N ILE A 81 14.36 4.08 -1.32
CA ILE A 81 13.87 2.76 -0.89
C ILE A 81 13.61 1.85 -2.08
N SER A 82 12.99 2.38 -3.14
CA SER A 82 12.63 1.62 -4.33
C SER A 82 13.86 1.20 -5.15
N LYS A 83 14.93 2.00 -5.14
CA LYS A 83 16.19 1.73 -5.86
C LYS A 83 17.25 1.03 -5.01
N GLU A 84 16.93 0.62 -3.78
CA GLU A 84 17.84 -0.13 -2.92
C GLU A 84 18.27 -1.43 -3.62
N ALA A 85 19.53 -1.53 -4.03
CA ALA A 85 20.02 -2.64 -4.85
C ALA A 85 19.94 -4.01 -4.13
N THR A 86 19.94 -3.99 -2.81
CA THR A 86 19.81 -5.17 -1.95
C THR A 86 18.38 -5.39 -1.44
N GLY A 87 17.45 -4.52 -1.84
CA GLY A 87 16.04 -4.59 -1.49
C GLY A 87 15.25 -5.42 -2.48
N GLN A 88 14.37 -6.28 -1.96
CA GLN A 88 13.38 -7.00 -2.76
C GLN A 88 12.00 -6.87 -2.11
N TRP A 89 10.99 -6.76 -2.96
CA TRP A 89 9.60 -6.76 -2.54
C TRP A 89 9.08 -8.20 -2.50
N ALA A 90 8.06 -8.43 -1.68
CA ALA A 90 7.37 -9.72 -1.67
C ALA A 90 6.79 -10.01 -3.06
N VAL A 91 6.78 -11.28 -3.45
CA VAL A 91 6.26 -11.77 -4.74
C VAL A 91 4.97 -12.57 -4.59
N THR A 92 4.72 -13.10 -3.39
CA THR A 92 3.44 -13.73 -3.03
C THR A 92 3.14 -13.44 -1.58
N ALA A 93 1.85 -13.44 -1.24
CA ALA A 93 1.41 -13.26 0.13
C ALA A 93 0.17 -14.10 0.46
N SER A 94 0.01 -14.42 1.74
CA SER A 94 -1.19 -15.05 2.31
C SER A 94 -1.42 -14.48 3.70
N ALA A 95 -2.66 -14.49 4.19
CA ALA A 95 -2.98 -13.89 5.47
C ALA A 95 -3.96 -14.75 6.27
N SER A 96 -4.12 -14.43 7.56
CA SER A 96 -5.18 -14.97 8.42
C SER A 96 -6.57 -14.73 7.83
N SER A 97 -6.77 -13.55 7.28
CA SER A 97 -8.04 -13.10 6.72
C SER A 97 -7.81 -11.98 5.71
N ALA A 98 -8.85 -11.67 4.93
CA ALA A 98 -8.86 -10.52 4.03
C ALA A 98 -10.26 -9.90 3.98
N TYR A 99 -10.32 -8.59 3.78
CA TYR A 99 -11.58 -7.87 3.60
C TYR A 99 -12.42 -8.49 2.49
N ASN A 100 -13.72 -8.68 2.74
CA ASN A 100 -14.66 -9.37 1.83
C ASN A 100 -14.20 -10.76 1.34
N ASP A 101 -13.37 -11.47 2.11
CA ASP A 101 -12.76 -12.75 1.70
C ASP A 101 -12.00 -12.63 0.36
N ALA A 102 -11.41 -11.45 0.10
CA ALA A 102 -10.65 -11.14 -1.11
C ALA A 102 -9.45 -12.08 -1.31
N SER A 103 -9.19 -12.43 -2.58
CA SER A 103 -8.19 -13.41 -2.94
C SER A 103 -7.45 -13.03 -4.22
N GLY A 104 -6.41 -13.78 -4.61
CA GLY A 104 -5.72 -13.50 -5.87
C GLY A 104 -5.22 -12.06 -5.91
N HIS A 105 -5.61 -11.28 -6.92
CA HIS A 105 -5.27 -9.86 -7.05
C HIS A 105 -6.48 -8.95 -6.82
N ASP A 106 -7.49 -9.44 -6.11
CA ASP A 106 -8.67 -8.64 -5.75
C ASP A 106 -8.25 -7.50 -4.81
N ASP A 107 -9.05 -6.44 -4.78
CA ASP A 107 -8.87 -5.33 -3.84
C ASP A 107 -8.84 -5.85 -2.39
N SER A 108 -7.94 -5.29 -1.58
CA SER A 108 -7.72 -5.65 -0.17
C SER A 108 -7.21 -7.08 0.10
N SER A 109 -6.92 -7.86 -0.95
CA SER A 109 -6.38 -9.21 -0.80
C SER A 109 -4.94 -9.20 -0.27
N PRO A 110 -4.42 -10.33 0.27
CA PRO A 110 -3.04 -10.40 0.76
C PRO A 110 -1.99 -10.04 -0.30
N PHE A 111 -2.24 -10.35 -1.58
CA PHE A 111 -1.32 -10.01 -2.67
C PHE A 111 -1.14 -8.52 -2.87
N GLN A 112 -2.05 -7.68 -2.39
CA GLN A 112 -1.88 -6.24 -2.48
C GLN A 112 -0.67 -5.74 -1.69
N ALA A 113 -0.20 -6.49 -0.68
CA ALA A 113 1.05 -6.20 0.03
C ALA A 113 2.33 -6.64 -0.72
N THR A 114 2.22 -7.09 -1.98
CA THR A 114 3.35 -7.54 -2.80
C THR A 114 3.77 -6.48 -3.82
N GLY A 115 5.01 -6.58 -4.31
CA GLY A 115 5.57 -5.57 -5.20
C GLY A 115 5.92 -4.26 -4.49
N ALA A 116 6.24 -3.24 -5.30
CA ALA A 116 6.55 -1.92 -4.80
C ALA A 116 5.26 -1.22 -4.30
N PRO A 117 5.36 -0.36 -3.28
CA PRO A 117 4.20 0.37 -2.74
C PRO A 117 3.50 1.18 -3.82
N ASN A 118 2.18 1.18 -3.81
CA ASN A 118 1.38 1.90 -4.79
C ASN A 118 0.31 2.79 -4.13
N VAL A 119 0.18 2.79 -2.80
CA VAL A 119 -0.68 3.71 -2.06
C VAL A 119 0.01 5.07 -1.81
N GLN A 120 -0.62 6.15 -2.30
CA GLN A 120 -0.04 7.51 -2.27
C GLN A 120 -0.64 8.44 -1.21
N THR A 121 -1.80 8.07 -0.67
CA THR A 121 -2.53 8.87 0.33
C THR A 121 -2.88 7.96 1.50
N GLU A 122 -2.72 8.49 2.72
CA GLU A 122 -3.13 7.79 3.94
C GLU A 122 -4.64 7.51 3.94
N GLY A 123 -5.01 6.31 4.38
CA GLY A 123 -6.39 5.84 4.48
C GLY A 123 -6.63 4.53 3.75
N ASP A 124 -7.88 4.08 3.85
CA ASP A 124 -8.39 2.85 3.22
C ASP A 124 -8.13 2.84 1.71
N ASN A 125 -7.48 1.79 1.23
CA ASN A 125 -7.15 1.62 -0.17
C ASN A 125 -7.13 0.14 -0.57
N GLY A 126 -7.92 -0.21 -1.58
CA GLY A 126 -7.96 -1.57 -2.15
C GLY A 126 -6.62 -2.07 -2.69
N ASN A 127 -5.61 -1.22 -2.85
CA ASN A 127 -4.25 -1.64 -3.23
C ASN A 127 -3.33 -1.97 -2.04
N ALA A 128 -3.86 -2.03 -0.81
CA ALA A 128 -3.15 -2.56 0.36
C ALA A 128 -3.85 -3.82 0.89
N TRP A 129 -3.14 -4.72 1.58
CA TRP A 129 -3.81 -5.81 2.29
C TRP A 129 -4.58 -5.25 3.50
N THR A 130 -5.83 -5.68 3.65
CA THR A 130 -6.70 -5.32 4.78
C THR A 130 -7.26 -6.60 5.41
N PRO A 131 -7.19 -6.78 6.74
CA PRO A 131 -7.82 -7.92 7.42
C PRO A 131 -9.36 -7.85 7.27
N LYS A 132 -10.04 -8.98 7.49
CA LYS A 132 -11.48 -9.09 7.27
C LYS A 132 -12.29 -8.13 8.14
N ASP A 133 -12.00 -8.18 9.43
CA ASP A 133 -12.68 -7.40 10.45
C ASP A 133 -11.70 -6.39 11.06
N PRO A 134 -12.14 -5.15 11.34
CA PRO A 134 -11.35 -4.19 12.09
C PRO A 134 -11.27 -4.64 13.55
N ASP A 135 -10.22 -4.24 14.26
CA ASP A 135 -10.07 -4.49 15.70
C ASP A 135 -10.18 -5.99 16.11
N ALA A 136 -9.91 -6.93 15.20
CA ALA A 136 -10.10 -8.37 15.40
C ALA A 136 -9.11 -9.04 16.37
N GLY A 137 -8.08 -8.30 16.83
CA GLY A 137 -7.04 -8.83 17.70
C GLY A 137 -5.77 -9.15 16.93
N LEU A 138 -5.31 -10.39 16.96
CA LEU A 138 -4.10 -10.79 16.25
C LEU A 138 -4.43 -11.26 14.83
N GLU A 139 -3.92 -10.54 13.84
CA GLU A 139 -3.94 -10.92 12.43
C GLU A 139 -2.50 -11.14 11.94
N TRP A 140 -2.32 -11.95 10.89
CA TRP A 140 -1.00 -12.21 10.33
C TRP A 140 -1.01 -12.12 8.80
N LEU A 141 0.14 -11.71 8.26
CA LEU A 141 0.44 -11.64 6.84
C LEU A 141 1.79 -12.33 6.59
N ASP A 142 1.73 -13.43 5.84
CA ASP A 142 2.89 -14.16 5.33
C ASP A 142 3.28 -13.62 3.96
N LEU A 143 4.57 -13.35 3.79
CA LEU A 143 5.17 -12.75 2.60
C LEU A 143 6.36 -13.59 2.16
N VAL A 144 6.35 -14.00 0.90
CA VAL A 144 7.47 -14.75 0.29
C VAL A 144 8.17 -13.87 -0.72
N TYR A 145 9.50 -14.00 -0.76
CA TYR A 145 10.40 -13.22 -1.59
C TYR A 145 11.10 -14.10 -2.62
N SER A 146 11.53 -13.47 -3.71
CA SER A 146 12.15 -14.17 -4.84
C SER A 146 13.46 -14.87 -4.49
N LYS A 147 14.25 -14.30 -3.57
CA LYS A 147 15.61 -14.75 -3.27
C LYS A 147 15.84 -14.88 -1.76
N PRO A 148 16.37 -16.01 -1.27
CA PRO A 148 16.85 -16.10 0.11
C PRO A 148 18.07 -15.20 0.34
N VAL A 149 17.98 -14.32 1.34
CA VAL A 149 19.05 -13.37 1.69
C VAL A 149 19.38 -13.41 3.18
N PHE A 150 20.61 -13.05 3.51
CA PHE A 150 20.98 -12.64 4.86
C PHE A 150 20.43 -11.24 5.10
N ALA A 151 19.29 -11.17 5.79
CA ALA A 151 18.56 -9.93 5.98
C ALA A 151 19.32 -8.97 6.92
N ASN A 152 19.28 -7.68 6.62
CA ASN A 152 19.84 -6.62 7.46
C ASN A 152 18.85 -5.45 7.66
N ALA A 153 17.78 -5.38 6.87
CA ALA A 153 16.65 -4.51 7.15
C ALA A 153 15.34 -5.09 6.62
N ILE A 154 14.24 -4.67 7.25
CA ILE A 154 12.87 -4.93 6.84
C ILE A 154 12.16 -3.57 6.82
N ARG A 155 11.42 -3.28 5.75
CA ARG A 155 10.68 -2.02 5.61
C ARG A 155 9.22 -2.34 5.32
N ILE A 156 8.32 -1.94 6.20
CA ILE A 156 6.88 -2.24 6.11
C ILE A 156 6.16 -0.95 5.83
N ARG A 157 5.45 -0.86 4.70
CA ARG A 157 4.67 0.31 4.32
C ARG A 157 3.25 0.17 4.83
N GLU A 158 2.86 1.04 5.75
CA GLU A 158 1.51 1.06 6.33
C GLU A 158 0.70 2.21 5.71
N SER A 159 -0.48 1.92 5.17
CA SER A 159 -1.35 2.90 4.48
C SER A 159 -2.48 3.41 5.35
N ALA A 160 -3.02 2.58 6.23
CA ALA A 160 -4.08 2.89 7.18
C ALA A 160 -3.82 2.21 8.52
N GLY A 161 -4.21 2.84 9.62
CA GLY A 161 -4.07 2.27 10.96
C GLY A 161 -2.62 1.91 11.32
N ALA A 162 -1.66 2.73 10.90
CA ALA A 162 -0.23 2.51 11.14
C ALA A 162 0.10 2.40 12.64
N GLY A 163 1.12 1.59 12.97
CA GLY A 163 1.50 1.30 14.35
C GLY A 163 0.91 -0.01 14.89
N ALA A 164 0.23 -0.79 14.04
CA ALA A 164 -0.42 -2.03 14.45
C ALA A 164 0.52 -3.25 14.41
N VAL A 165 1.71 -3.14 13.80
CA VAL A 165 2.67 -4.25 13.76
C VAL A 165 3.17 -4.56 15.17
N ALA A 166 2.99 -5.81 15.60
CA ALA A 166 3.34 -6.27 16.95
C ALA A 166 4.52 -7.25 16.96
N LYS A 167 4.75 -7.97 15.85
CA LYS A 167 5.84 -8.93 15.73
C LYS A 167 6.24 -9.14 14.27
N VAL A 168 7.54 -9.37 14.05
CA VAL A 168 8.10 -9.77 12.76
C VAL A 168 8.96 -11.02 12.94
N ASP A 169 8.59 -12.08 12.24
CA ASP A 169 9.34 -13.34 12.19
C ASP A 169 9.92 -13.54 10.79
N LEU A 170 11.16 -14.02 10.72
CA LEU A 170 11.77 -14.56 9.50
C LEU A 170 11.86 -16.08 9.61
N TYR A 171 11.58 -16.78 8.51
CA TYR A 171 11.72 -18.23 8.43
C TYR A 171 12.99 -18.55 7.64
N ASP A 172 13.85 -19.39 8.20
CA ASP A 172 15.05 -19.85 7.50
C ASP A 172 14.72 -20.89 6.41
N GLU A 173 15.75 -21.31 5.67
CA GLU A 173 15.62 -22.30 4.60
C GLU A 173 15.18 -23.69 5.09
N GLN A 174 15.22 -23.96 6.41
CA GLN A 174 14.69 -25.17 7.03
C GLN A 174 13.25 -25.00 7.52
N GLY A 175 12.66 -23.80 7.37
CA GLY A 175 11.33 -23.45 7.85
C GLY A 175 11.27 -23.14 9.34
N GLN A 176 12.40 -23.00 10.02
CA GLN A 176 12.42 -22.58 11.43
C GLN A 176 12.18 -21.08 11.52
N ALA A 177 11.23 -20.69 12.37
CA ALA A 177 10.92 -19.29 12.65
C ALA A 177 11.95 -18.67 13.60
N HIS A 178 12.37 -17.45 13.29
CA HIS A 178 13.25 -16.60 14.08
C HIS A 178 12.57 -15.25 14.30
N THR A 179 12.21 -14.94 15.53
CA THR A 179 11.63 -13.63 15.87
C THR A 179 12.69 -12.55 15.80
N ILE A 180 12.55 -11.63 14.85
CA ILE A 180 13.49 -10.54 14.62
C ILE A 180 13.10 -9.31 15.43
N TRP A 181 11.80 -9.10 15.61
CA TRP A 181 11.29 -7.95 16.34
C TRP A 181 9.96 -8.26 17.03
N THR A 182 9.78 -7.68 18.21
CA THR A 182 8.52 -7.62 18.94
C THR A 182 8.47 -6.31 19.71
N GLY A 183 7.31 -5.67 19.78
CA GLY A 183 7.17 -4.41 20.51
C GLY A 183 6.03 -3.54 20.01
N THR A 184 6.19 -2.24 20.19
CA THR A 184 5.27 -1.21 19.71
C THR A 184 5.86 -0.57 18.46
N ASP A 185 5.12 -0.63 17.37
CA ASP A 185 5.44 0.06 16.14
C ASP A 185 5.17 1.58 16.32
N PRO A 186 6.20 2.44 16.22
CA PRO A 186 6.06 3.87 16.42
C PRO A 186 5.54 4.61 15.17
N THR A 187 5.22 3.90 14.09
CA THR A 187 4.85 4.49 12.81
C THR A 187 3.49 5.17 12.90
N THR A 188 3.38 6.33 12.27
CA THR A 188 2.15 7.11 12.20
C THR A 188 1.93 7.61 10.78
N GLY A 189 0.68 7.61 10.34
CA GLY A 189 0.28 8.00 8.99
C GLY A 189 0.90 7.12 7.90
N LEU A 190 0.79 7.57 6.65
CA LEU A 190 1.38 6.87 5.50
C LEU A 190 2.91 6.93 5.56
N ASN A 191 3.55 5.90 6.11
CA ASN A 191 5.00 5.86 6.27
C ASN A 191 5.51 4.41 6.34
N TYR A 192 6.84 4.28 6.42
CA TYR A 192 7.47 2.99 6.65
C TYR A 192 7.79 2.77 8.11
N PHE A 193 7.40 1.61 8.63
CA PHE A 193 8.07 1.03 9.77
C PHE A 193 9.42 0.45 9.33
N MET A 194 10.50 1.01 9.88
CA MET A 194 11.88 0.71 9.48
C MET A 194 12.57 -0.14 10.56
N LEU A 195 12.79 -1.42 10.26
CA LEU A 195 13.54 -2.33 11.12
C LEU A 195 14.96 -2.51 10.57
N ASN A 196 15.95 -1.94 11.25
CA ASN A 196 17.36 -2.23 10.97
C ASN A 196 17.84 -3.29 11.96
N LEU A 197 18.45 -4.35 11.45
CA LEU A 197 18.93 -5.47 12.24
C LEU A 197 20.41 -5.76 11.94
N PRO A 198 21.16 -6.32 12.90
CA PRO A 198 22.40 -7.00 12.56
C PRO A 198 22.12 -8.04 11.46
N LYS A 199 23.04 -8.19 10.50
CA LYS A 199 22.90 -9.16 9.42
C LYS A 199 22.58 -10.54 10.00
N THR A 200 21.51 -11.18 9.53
CA THR A 200 21.12 -12.51 10.03
C THR A 200 22.21 -13.55 9.76
N ALA A 201 22.31 -14.55 10.62
CA ALA A 201 23.23 -15.68 10.45
C ALA A 201 22.70 -16.76 9.50
N PHE A 202 21.45 -16.62 9.04
CA PHE A 202 20.73 -17.53 8.15
C PHE A 202 20.12 -16.75 7.00
N LYS A 203 19.85 -17.45 5.89
CA LYS A 203 19.09 -16.88 4.78
C LYS A 203 17.60 -17.03 5.02
N SER A 204 16.83 -16.04 4.60
CA SER A 204 15.38 -16.08 4.59
C SER A 204 14.83 -15.48 3.30
N ASN A 205 13.77 -16.07 2.79
CA ASN A 205 12.89 -15.48 1.80
C ASN A 205 11.42 -15.53 2.24
N HIS A 206 11.16 -15.71 3.53
CA HIS A 206 9.81 -15.84 4.06
C HIS A 206 9.71 -15.07 5.38
N LEU A 207 8.77 -14.13 5.40
CA LEU A 207 8.53 -13.23 6.51
C LEU A 207 7.07 -13.37 6.94
N ARG A 208 6.82 -13.38 8.25
CA ARG A 208 5.48 -13.20 8.82
C ARG A 208 5.42 -11.91 9.60
N LEU A 209 4.47 -11.05 9.24
CA LEU A 209 4.01 -9.95 10.08
C LEU A 209 2.87 -10.44 10.97
N THR A 210 2.90 -10.06 12.24
CA THR A 210 1.74 -10.15 13.13
C THR A 210 1.31 -8.75 13.52
N LEU A 211 0.05 -8.42 13.30
CA LEU A 211 -0.57 -7.17 13.70
C LEU A 211 -1.41 -7.41 14.96
N ALA A 212 -1.41 -6.44 15.87
CA ALA A 212 -2.39 -6.33 16.95
C ALA A 212 -3.43 -5.26 16.56
N THR A 213 -4.39 -5.66 15.73
CA THR A 213 -5.35 -4.75 15.08
C THR A 213 -6.28 -4.05 16.08
N ASN A 214 -6.49 -4.63 17.26
CA ASN A 214 -7.27 -4.00 18.33
C ASN A 214 -6.51 -2.93 19.13
N VAL A 215 -5.22 -2.71 18.87
CA VAL A 215 -4.42 -1.66 19.53
C VAL A 215 -4.56 -0.33 18.81
N ILE A 216 -4.67 -0.34 17.49
CA ILE A 216 -4.87 0.85 16.66
C ILE A 216 -6.25 0.75 16.01
N SER A 217 -7.20 1.55 16.52
CA SER A 217 -8.61 1.41 16.17
C SER A 217 -8.89 1.53 14.66
N GLY A 218 -9.73 0.64 14.16
CA GLY A 218 -10.20 0.64 12.77
C GLY A 218 -9.49 -0.41 11.92
N TYR A 219 -9.48 -0.19 10.61
CA TYR A 219 -8.74 -1.05 9.69
C TYR A 219 -7.26 -0.68 9.68
N ASN A 220 -6.40 -1.70 9.73
CA ASN A 220 -4.96 -1.57 9.58
C ASN A 220 -4.55 -2.19 8.26
N GLU A 221 -3.73 -1.49 7.49
CA GLU A 221 -3.44 -1.87 6.11
C GLU A 221 -1.95 -1.85 5.79
N ILE A 222 -1.51 -2.88 5.06
CA ILE A 222 -0.12 -3.04 4.62
C ILE A 222 -0.08 -2.93 3.09
N ASP A 223 0.54 -1.87 2.59
CA ASP A 223 0.71 -1.56 1.15
C ASP A 223 1.86 -2.37 0.54
N ALA A 224 2.99 -2.49 1.23
CA ALA A 224 4.13 -3.26 0.73
C ALA A 224 5.11 -3.63 1.83
N VAL A 225 5.84 -4.73 1.65
CA VAL A 225 6.93 -5.12 2.56
C VAL A 225 8.21 -5.42 1.79
N GLN A 226 9.27 -4.69 2.11
CA GLN A 226 10.61 -4.90 1.56
C GLN A 226 11.46 -5.73 2.52
N LEU A 227 12.12 -6.76 1.99
CA LEU A 227 13.21 -7.46 2.64
C LEU A 227 14.53 -6.96 2.02
N VAL A 228 15.45 -6.51 2.86
CA VAL A 228 16.76 -5.99 2.43
C VAL A 228 17.85 -6.91 2.95
N GLY A 229 18.75 -7.34 2.07
CA GLY A 229 19.84 -8.24 2.43
C GLY A 229 20.67 -8.70 1.24
N THR A 230 21.74 -9.45 1.53
CA THR A 230 22.66 -9.97 0.53
C THR A 230 22.60 -11.49 0.45
N GLU A 231 22.91 -12.07 -0.70
CA GLU A 231 22.99 -13.52 -0.87
C GLU A 231 24.28 -14.13 -0.27
N GLN A 232 25.23 -13.29 0.15
CA GLN A 232 26.54 -13.62 0.72
C GLN A 232 26.83 -12.84 2.02
#